data_AF-A0A931WY32-F1
#
_entry.id   AF-A0A931WY32-F1
#
_cell.length_a   1.000
_cell.length_b   1.000
_cell.length_c   1.000
_cell.angle_alpha   90.00
_cell.angle_beta   90.00
_cell.angle_gamma   90.00
#
_symmetry.space_group_name_H-M   'P 1'
#
loop_
_entity.id
_entity.type
_entity.pdbx_description
1 polymer ?
#
loop_
_entity_poly.entity_id
_entity_poly.type
_entity_poly.pdbx_seq_one_letter_code
_entity_poly.pdbx_strand_id
1 'polypeptide(L)'
;MRPKILVSLLLLFVFLAAPLVVYAQGTPQNRAQNQRDAAVQRKEAAQQKREELKTRLQTIKDEKKKAAVERIDTKIANMNEVYTVRFVSILTKLQSVLERVSQKAAEAKANGKDTALADAAIADAQAAIDSAKTAVSAQAAKEYVVSISDEKSLRNSVGATVSQFRKDLRDVHKMVVDAKQAVQNAVKELAKVASASGVNPNSATGGAVAQ
;
A
#
# COMPACT_ATOMS: atom_id res chain seq x y z
N MET A 1 -0.63 -29.78 -58.29
CA MET A 1 0.65 -30.20 -57.69
C MET A 1 0.99 -29.23 -56.54
N ARG A 2 1.23 -29.75 -55.33
CA ARG A 2 1.81 -29.00 -54.18
C ARG A 2 3.24 -29.50 -53.96
N PRO A 3 4.12 -28.68 -53.39
CA PRO A 3 4.53 -28.88 -51.98
C PRO A 3 4.62 -27.51 -51.22
N LYS A 4 4.22 -27.32 -49.94
CA LYS A 4 4.78 -27.75 -48.62
C LYS A 4 6.30 -27.48 -48.54
N ILE A 5 6.93 -26.77 -47.59
CA ILE A 5 6.71 -26.56 -46.14
C ILE A 5 7.80 -25.58 -45.59
N LEU A 6 7.52 -24.90 -44.45
CA LEU A 6 8.41 -24.28 -43.43
C LEU A 6 9.51 -23.26 -43.82
N VAL A 7 9.45 -22.05 -43.25
CA VAL A 7 10.44 -21.56 -42.26
C VAL A 7 9.72 -20.67 -41.24
N SER A 8 9.82 -21.06 -39.98
CA SER A 8 9.42 -20.32 -38.77
C SER A 8 10.70 -19.85 -38.09
N LEU A 9 10.89 -18.54 -37.93
CA LEU A 9 11.60 -17.87 -36.81
C LEU A 9 11.78 -16.39 -37.17
N LEU A 10 11.60 -15.50 -36.17
CA LEU A 10 12.51 -14.41 -35.77
C LEU A 10 11.81 -13.08 -35.43
N LEU A 11 11.88 -12.72 -34.13
CA LEU A 11 11.80 -11.39 -33.47
C LEU A 11 10.46 -10.64 -33.54
N LEU A 12 9.60 -10.66 -32.50
CA LEU A 12 9.75 -10.06 -31.15
C LEU A 12 10.30 -8.62 -31.14
N PHE A 13 9.41 -7.65 -31.32
CA PHE A 13 9.58 -6.28 -30.81
C PHE A 13 8.21 -5.72 -30.39
N VAL A 14 7.77 -6.09 -29.18
CA VAL A 14 6.66 -5.43 -28.51
C VAL A 14 7.21 -4.14 -27.89
N PHE A 15 7.02 -3.01 -28.59
CA PHE A 15 7.28 -1.68 -28.05
C PHE A 15 6.19 -1.36 -27.01
N LEU A 16 6.42 -1.74 -25.76
CA LEU A 16 5.59 -1.35 -24.63
C LEU A 16 6.06 0.03 -24.15
N ALA A 17 5.49 1.10 -24.70
CA ALA A 17 5.65 2.45 -24.18
C ALA A 17 4.91 2.54 -22.83
N ALA A 18 5.64 2.40 -21.72
CA ALA A 18 5.11 2.74 -20.41
C ALA A 18 5.11 4.28 -20.25
N PRO A 19 3.98 4.93 -19.96
CA PRO A 19 3.99 6.35 -19.64
C PRO A 19 4.75 6.57 -18.32
N LEU A 20 5.74 7.46 -18.36
CA LEU A 20 6.43 7.99 -17.19
C LEU A 20 5.39 8.68 -16.28
N VAL A 21 5.06 8.05 -15.16
CA VAL A 21 4.26 8.68 -14.11
C VAL A 21 5.15 9.69 -13.39
N VAL A 22 4.94 10.96 -13.71
CA VAL A 22 5.53 12.09 -12.99
C VAL A 22 4.86 12.17 -11.60
N TYR A 23 5.61 11.84 -10.55
CA TYR A 23 5.16 12.07 -9.18
C TYR A 23 5.32 13.55 -8.83
N ALA A 24 4.24 14.31 -8.92
CA ALA A 24 4.19 15.70 -8.46
C ALA A 24 4.40 15.78 -6.93
N GLN A 25 5.47 16.44 -6.49
CA GLN A 25 5.72 16.71 -5.07
C GLN A 25 4.80 17.83 -4.56
N GLY A 26 3.65 17.47 -4.00
CA GLY A 26 2.74 18.44 -3.36
C GLY A 26 3.24 18.90 -1.98
N THR A 27 3.17 20.21 -1.72
CA THR A 27 3.43 20.86 -0.43
C THR A 27 2.41 20.47 0.66
N PRO A 28 2.69 20.65 1.96
CA PRO A 28 1.80 20.21 3.06
C PRO A 28 0.36 20.77 2.98
N GLN A 29 0.17 22.02 2.56
CA GLN A 29 -1.15 22.62 2.36
C GLN A 29 -1.94 21.94 1.23
N ASN A 30 -1.29 21.65 0.10
CA ASN A 30 -1.91 20.94 -1.02
C ASN A 30 -2.26 19.48 -0.69
N ARG A 31 -1.53 18.83 0.21
CA ARG A 31 -1.86 17.45 0.66
C ARG A 31 -3.18 17.41 1.44
N ALA A 32 -3.43 18.38 2.30
CA ALA A 32 -4.66 18.46 3.07
C ALA A 32 -5.88 18.79 2.19
N GLN A 33 -5.72 19.69 1.21
CA GLN A 33 -6.77 20.02 0.23
C GLN A 33 -7.04 18.83 -0.70
N ASN A 34 -6.02 18.23 -1.32
CA ASN A 34 -6.20 17.04 -2.18
C ASN A 34 -6.86 15.86 -1.43
N GLN A 35 -6.56 15.68 -0.14
CA GLN A 35 -7.22 14.66 0.67
C GLN A 35 -8.69 14.98 0.96
N ARG A 36 -9.04 16.26 1.14
CA ARG A 36 -10.41 16.72 1.36
C ARG A 36 -11.23 16.62 0.09
N ASP A 37 -10.71 17.07 -1.05
CA ASP A 37 -11.41 17.03 -2.33
C ASP A 37 -11.63 15.59 -2.79
N ALA A 38 -10.62 14.73 -2.61
CA ALA A 38 -10.80 13.30 -2.83
C ALA A 38 -11.81 12.67 -1.86
N ALA A 39 -11.94 13.18 -0.64
CA ALA A 39 -12.96 12.70 0.31
C ALA A 39 -14.38 13.13 -0.05
N VAL A 40 -14.56 14.34 -0.60
CA VAL A 40 -15.86 14.84 -1.07
C VAL A 40 -16.32 14.06 -2.30
N GLN A 41 -15.45 13.91 -3.31
CA GLN A 41 -15.78 13.15 -4.53
C GLN A 41 -16.09 11.67 -4.22
N ARG A 42 -15.39 11.05 -3.27
CA ARG A 42 -15.69 9.68 -2.81
C ARG A 42 -17.06 9.58 -2.13
N LYS A 43 -17.48 10.60 -1.37
CA LYS A 43 -18.80 10.61 -0.73
C LYS A 43 -19.93 10.73 -1.74
N GLU A 44 -19.75 11.55 -2.77
CA GLU A 44 -20.73 11.75 -3.84
C GLU A 44 -20.89 10.48 -4.69
N ALA A 45 -19.80 9.84 -5.09
CA ALA A 45 -19.83 8.57 -5.83
C ALA A 45 -20.50 7.45 -5.01
N ALA A 46 -20.17 7.35 -3.72
CA ALA A 46 -20.79 6.39 -2.82
C ALA A 46 -22.29 6.64 -2.62
N GLN A 47 -22.75 7.89 -2.62
CA GLN A 47 -24.18 8.21 -2.55
C GLN A 47 -24.92 7.80 -3.83
N GLN A 48 -24.38 8.13 -5.01
CA GLN A 48 -25.01 7.75 -6.29
C GLN A 48 -25.17 6.23 -6.41
N LYS A 49 -24.15 5.46 -6.01
CA LYS A 49 -24.22 3.99 -6.05
C LYS A 49 -25.11 3.37 -4.97
N ARG A 50 -25.27 4.02 -3.81
CA ARG A 50 -26.29 3.61 -2.83
C ARG A 50 -27.69 3.77 -3.37
N GLU A 51 -27.95 4.84 -4.13
CA GLU A 51 -29.24 5.01 -4.80
C GLU A 51 -29.42 3.95 -5.91
N GLU A 52 -28.39 3.66 -6.70
CA GLU A 52 -28.45 2.55 -7.67
C GLU A 52 -28.71 1.19 -7.00
N LEU A 53 -28.10 0.91 -5.86
CA LEU A 53 -28.33 -0.31 -5.10
C LEU A 53 -29.76 -0.37 -4.59
N LYS A 54 -30.29 0.73 -4.02
CA LYS A 54 -31.70 0.81 -3.60
C LYS A 54 -32.66 0.52 -4.75
N THR A 55 -32.40 1.08 -5.94
CA THR A 55 -33.20 0.80 -7.14
C THR A 55 -33.14 -0.68 -7.51
N ARG A 56 -31.93 -1.29 -7.53
CA ARG A 56 -31.78 -2.72 -7.85
C ARG A 56 -32.46 -3.62 -6.82
N LEU A 57 -32.48 -3.21 -5.56
CA LEU A 57 -33.13 -3.92 -4.47
C LEU A 57 -34.66 -3.89 -4.53
N GLN A 58 -35.28 -2.98 -5.29
CA GLN A 58 -36.73 -3.00 -5.53
C GLN A 58 -37.19 -4.24 -6.32
N THR A 59 -36.26 -4.93 -7.00
CA THR A 59 -36.56 -6.18 -7.71
C THR A 59 -36.69 -7.39 -6.77
N ILE A 60 -36.28 -7.23 -5.51
CA ILE A 60 -36.35 -8.27 -4.48
C ILE A 60 -37.67 -8.17 -3.74
N LYS A 61 -38.43 -9.27 -3.70
CA LYS A 61 -39.75 -9.30 -3.02
C LYS A 61 -39.63 -9.48 -1.51
N ASP A 62 -38.62 -10.21 -1.05
CA ASP A 62 -38.38 -10.45 0.38
C ASP A 62 -37.71 -9.24 1.04
N GLU A 63 -38.50 -8.48 1.79
CA GLU A 63 -38.05 -7.32 2.56
C GLU A 63 -36.95 -7.63 3.58
N LYS A 64 -36.92 -8.85 4.15
CA LYS A 64 -35.86 -9.24 5.10
C LYS A 64 -34.52 -9.41 4.37
N LYS A 65 -34.53 -9.98 3.16
CA LYS A 65 -33.32 -10.12 2.34
C LYS A 65 -32.83 -8.76 1.85
N LYS A 66 -33.74 -7.90 1.41
CA LYS A 66 -33.43 -6.53 1.02
C LYS A 66 -32.73 -5.77 2.15
N ALA A 67 -33.34 -5.74 3.34
CA ALA A 67 -32.76 -5.10 4.51
C ALA A 67 -31.39 -5.70 4.91
N ALA A 68 -31.22 -7.02 4.75
CA ALA A 68 -29.93 -7.66 5.01
C ALA A 68 -28.84 -7.21 4.03
N VAL A 69 -29.14 -7.11 2.74
CA VAL A 69 -28.20 -6.64 1.72
C VAL A 69 -27.81 -5.19 1.97
N GLU A 70 -28.76 -4.29 2.25
CA GLU A 70 -28.49 -2.89 2.55
C GLU A 70 -27.58 -2.71 3.79
N ARG A 71 -27.84 -3.51 4.84
CA ARG A 71 -27.00 -3.52 6.04
C ARG A 71 -25.59 -4.00 5.74
N ILE A 72 -25.44 -5.04 4.92
CA ILE A 72 -24.13 -5.58 4.53
C ILE A 72 -23.37 -4.56 3.67
N ASP A 73 -24.00 -3.99 2.67
CA ASP A 73 -23.41 -2.95 1.81
C ASP A 73 -22.92 -1.75 2.63
N THR A 74 -23.80 -1.21 3.48
CA THR A 74 -23.46 -0.10 4.38
C THR A 74 -22.29 -0.45 5.29
N LYS A 75 -22.26 -1.69 5.82
CA LYS A 75 -21.19 -2.16 6.68
C LYS A 75 -19.86 -2.29 5.93
N ILE A 76 -19.87 -2.83 4.71
CA ILE A 76 -18.67 -2.93 3.87
C ILE A 76 -18.12 -1.53 3.58
N ALA A 77 -18.97 -0.60 3.13
CA ALA A 77 -18.57 0.77 2.83
C ALA A 77 -17.94 1.47 4.05
N ASN A 78 -18.60 1.39 5.22
CA ASN A 78 -18.09 1.96 6.46
C ASN A 78 -16.74 1.32 6.86
N MET A 79 -16.67 -0.01 6.86
CA MET A 79 -15.43 -0.70 7.20
C MET A 79 -14.29 -0.31 6.24
N ASN A 80 -14.56 -0.23 4.93
CA ASN A 80 -13.54 0.17 3.95
C ASN A 80 -12.99 1.57 4.27
N GLU A 81 -13.85 2.53 4.58
CA GLU A 81 -13.45 3.87 5.00
C GLU A 81 -12.62 3.84 6.30
N VAL A 82 -13.12 3.18 7.34
CA VAL A 82 -12.44 3.10 8.66
C VAL A 82 -11.04 2.49 8.52
N TYR A 83 -10.90 1.38 7.79
CA TYR A 83 -9.61 0.72 7.61
C TYR A 83 -8.65 1.55 6.76
N THR A 84 -9.11 2.11 5.65
CA THR A 84 -8.24 2.90 4.76
C THR A 84 -7.76 4.18 5.44
N VAL A 85 -8.62 4.89 6.19
CA VAL A 85 -8.22 6.04 7.02
C VAL A 85 -7.16 5.63 8.05
N ARG A 86 -7.37 4.50 8.74
CA ARG A 86 -6.39 3.98 9.71
C ARG A 86 -5.05 3.66 9.04
N PHE A 87 -5.06 3.02 7.86
CA PHE A 87 -3.83 2.70 7.13
C PHE A 87 -3.08 3.93 6.65
N VAL A 88 -3.78 4.95 6.14
CA VAL A 88 -3.16 6.25 5.79
C VAL A 88 -2.46 6.87 7.01
N SER A 89 -3.13 6.86 8.18
CA SER A 89 -2.53 7.39 9.42
C SER A 89 -1.25 6.64 9.82
N ILE A 90 -1.26 5.30 9.71
CA ILE A 90 -0.08 4.46 10.00
C ILE A 90 1.06 4.79 9.02
N LEU A 91 0.78 4.80 7.72
CA LEU A 91 1.79 5.07 6.69
C LEU A 91 2.39 6.47 6.82
N THR A 92 1.60 7.46 7.26
CA THR A 92 2.09 8.82 7.56
C THR A 92 3.09 8.81 8.71
N LYS A 93 2.81 8.06 9.78
CA LYS A 93 3.74 7.91 10.91
C LYS A 93 5.02 7.19 10.49
N LEU A 94 4.91 6.14 9.68
CA LEU A 94 6.06 5.40 9.14
C LEU A 94 6.94 6.30 8.27
N GLN A 95 6.34 7.11 7.39
CA GLN A 95 7.07 8.10 6.58
C GLN A 95 7.86 9.08 7.46
N SER A 96 7.24 9.63 8.51
CA SER A 96 7.92 10.54 9.45
C SER A 96 9.08 9.88 10.20
N VAL A 97 8.98 8.58 10.51
CA VAL A 97 10.10 7.84 11.11
C VAL A 97 11.22 7.68 10.08
N LEU A 98 10.89 7.28 8.85
CA LEU A 98 11.87 7.08 7.79
C LEU A 98 12.61 8.38 7.42
N GLU A 99 11.91 9.52 7.39
CA GLU A 99 12.52 10.84 7.19
C GLU A 99 13.59 11.15 8.25
N ARG A 100 13.32 10.86 9.53
CA ARG A 100 14.29 11.03 10.62
C ARG A 100 15.46 10.05 10.50
N VAL A 101 15.22 8.83 10.06
CA VAL A 101 16.28 7.83 9.80
C VAL A 101 17.18 8.31 8.65
N SER A 102 16.59 8.83 7.58
CA SER A 102 17.33 9.38 6.44
C SER A 102 18.19 10.59 6.82
N GLN A 103 17.65 11.52 7.62
CA GLN A 103 18.43 12.65 8.14
C GLN A 103 19.65 12.18 8.95
N LYS A 104 19.47 11.24 9.87
CA LYS A 104 20.56 10.70 10.69
C LYS A 104 21.57 9.90 9.87
N ALA A 105 21.14 9.18 8.84
CA ALA A 105 22.05 8.51 7.91
C ALA A 105 22.92 9.53 7.16
N ALA A 106 22.32 10.62 6.67
CA ALA A 106 23.06 11.70 6.03
C ALA A 106 24.08 12.36 6.97
N GLU A 107 23.70 12.61 8.24
CA GLU A 107 24.63 13.11 9.27
C GLU A 107 25.78 12.13 9.53
N ALA A 108 25.49 10.82 9.64
CA ALA A 108 26.52 9.80 9.83
C ALA A 108 27.51 9.77 8.64
N LYS A 109 26.98 9.86 7.41
CA LYS A 109 27.77 9.90 6.18
C LYS A 109 28.66 11.15 6.10
N ALA A 110 28.13 12.32 6.49
CA ALA A 110 28.91 13.56 6.58
C ALA A 110 30.06 13.45 7.59
N ASN A 111 29.88 12.64 8.63
CA ASN A 111 30.92 12.31 9.60
C ASN A 111 31.85 11.16 9.15
N GLY A 112 31.84 10.81 7.86
CA GLY A 112 32.73 9.81 7.26
C GLY A 112 32.38 8.36 7.59
N LYS A 113 31.19 8.07 8.16
CA LYS A 113 30.76 6.70 8.42
C LYS A 113 30.23 6.04 7.15
N ASP A 114 30.46 4.73 7.02
CA ASP A 114 29.84 3.94 5.97
C ASP A 114 28.35 3.73 6.26
N THR A 115 27.50 4.25 5.37
CA THR A 115 26.04 4.18 5.46
C THR A 115 25.42 3.30 4.38
N ALA A 116 26.20 2.58 3.57
CA ALA A 116 25.69 1.91 2.36
C ALA A 116 24.48 0.98 2.65
N LEU A 117 24.56 0.17 3.70
CA LEU A 117 23.46 -0.73 4.09
C LEU A 117 22.24 0.03 4.64
N ALA A 118 22.47 1.12 5.38
CA ALA A 118 21.39 1.97 5.87
C ALA A 118 20.69 2.70 4.71
N ASP A 119 21.45 3.24 3.76
CA ASP A 119 20.95 3.91 2.55
C ASP A 119 20.09 2.94 1.70
N ALA A 120 20.55 1.71 1.51
CA ALA A 120 19.79 0.66 0.83
C ALA A 120 18.47 0.33 1.57
N ALA A 121 18.54 0.10 2.88
CA ALA A 121 17.35 -0.22 3.68
C ALA A 121 16.34 0.95 3.73
N ILE A 122 16.81 2.21 3.69
CA ILE A 122 15.97 3.40 3.58
C ILE A 122 15.22 3.41 2.24
N ALA A 123 15.92 3.12 1.14
CA ALA A 123 15.32 3.06 -0.20
C ALA A 123 14.23 1.98 -0.27
N ASP A 124 14.51 0.78 0.26
CA ASP A 124 13.54 -0.32 0.32
C ASP A 124 12.32 0.05 1.16
N ALA A 125 12.53 0.71 2.31
CA ALA A 125 11.44 1.18 3.16
C ALA A 125 10.57 2.23 2.46
N GLN A 126 11.19 3.15 1.71
CA GLN A 126 10.45 4.15 0.93
C GLN A 126 9.59 3.49 -0.15
N ALA A 127 10.16 2.54 -0.90
CA ALA A 127 9.44 1.79 -1.92
C ALA A 127 8.25 1.00 -1.35
N ALA A 128 8.44 0.36 -0.18
CA ALA A 128 7.37 -0.37 0.50
C ALA A 128 6.24 0.56 1.00
N ILE A 129 6.58 1.73 1.55
CA ILE A 129 5.60 2.74 1.95
C ILE A 129 4.79 3.22 0.75
N ASP A 130 5.43 3.53 -0.38
CA ASP A 130 4.73 4.07 -1.55
C ASP A 130 3.85 3.03 -2.24
N SER A 131 4.30 1.77 -2.26
CA SER A 131 3.48 0.63 -2.69
C SER A 131 2.24 0.47 -1.80
N ALA A 132 2.41 0.56 -0.48
CA ALA A 132 1.29 0.49 0.46
C ALA A 132 0.33 1.68 0.34
N LYS A 133 0.83 2.91 0.16
CA LYS A 133 -0.01 4.10 -0.10
C LYS A 133 -0.86 3.92 -1.37
N THR A 134 -0.26 3.39 -2.43
CA THR A 134 -0.95 3.09 -3.69
C THR A 134 -2.06 2.07 -3.47
N ALA A 135 -1.77 0.97 -2.78
CA ALA A 135 -2.77 -0.06 -2.48
C ALA A 135 -3.91 0.44 -1.59
N VAL A 136 -3.61 1.25 -0.56
CA VAL A 136 -4.63 1.86 0.30
C VAL A 136 -5.51 2.83 -0.49
N SER A 137 -4.93 3.61 -1.39
CA SER A 137 -5.68 4.55 -2.23
C SER A 137 -6.59 3.80 -3.21
N ALA A 138 -6.09 2.74 -3.84
CA ALA A 138 -6.89 1.87 -4.70
C ALA A 138 -8.03 1.20 -3.91
N GLN A 139 -7.75 0.70 -2.70
CA GLN A 139 -8.75 0.10 -1.82
C GLN A 139 -9.83 1.11 -1.40
N ALA A 140 -9.43 2.35 -1.08
CA ALA A 140 -10.36 3.42 -0.71
C ALA A 140 -11.29 3.82 -1.86
N ALA A 141 -10.87 3.61 -3.11
CA ALA A 141 -11.67 3.86 -4.30
C ALA A 141 -12.56 2.66 -4.70
N LYS A 142 -12.42 1.50 -4.06
CA LYS A 142 -13.25 0.33 -4.39
C LYS A 142 -14.67 0.48 -3.84
N GLU A 143 -15.61 0.27 -4.74
CA GLU A 143 -17.04 0.19 -4.45
C GLU A 143 -17.46 -1.27 -4.54
N TYR A 144 -17.82 -1.87 -3.41
CA TYR A 144 -18.19 -3.28 -3.31
C TYR A 144 -19.68 -3.49 -3.64
N VAL A 145 -20.05 -3.21 -4.88
CA VAL A 145 -21.46 -3.31 -5.33
C VAL A 145 -21.84 -4.78 -5.51
N VAL A 146 -22.90 -5.20 -4.82
CA VAL A 146 -23.49 -6.53 -5.00
C VAL A 146 -24.21 -6.59 -6.35
N SER A 147 -23.82 -7.52 -7.21
CA SER A 147 -24.55 -7.82 -8.43
C SER A 147 -25.81 -8.63 -8.11
N ILE A 148 -26.98 -8.07 -8.42
CA ILE A 148 -28.29 -8.68 -8.16
C ILE A 148 -28.87 -9.10 -9.51
N SER A 149 -28.85 -10.40 -9.81
CA SER A 149 -29.51 -10.98 -10.99
C SER A 149 -30.88 -11.56 -10.65
N ASP A 150 -30.95 -12.33 -9.56
CA ASP A 150 -32.14 -13.03 -9.11
C ASP A 150 -32.08 -13.31 -7.61
N GLU A 151 -33.23 -13.52 -6.99
CA GLU A 151 -33.33 -13.65 -5.53
C GLU A 151 -32.73 -14.97 -5.01
N LYS A 152 -32.65 -16.02 -5.83
CA LYS A 152 -32.09 -17.33 -5.43
C LYS A 152 -30.57 -17.27 -5.34
N SER A 153 -29.93 -16.50 -6.21
CA SER A 153 -28.47 -16.33 -6.24
C SER A 153 -27.96 -15.24 -5.28
N LEU A 154 -28.85 -14.38 -4.76
CA LEU A 154 -28.50 -13.22 -3.92
C LEU A 154 -27.53 -13.54 -2.78
N ARG A 155 -27.75 -14.64 -2.05
CA ARG A 155 -26.86 -15.05 -0.94
C ARG A 155 -25.43 -15.30 -1.43
N ASN A 156 -25.29 -15.93 -2.59
CA ASN A 156 -23.99 -16.25 -3.16
C ASN A 156 -23.31 -14.97 -3.67
N SER A 157 -24.04 -14.08 -4.34
CA SER A 157 -23.50 -12.79 -4.81
C SER A 157 -23.01 -11.91 -3.67
N VAL A 158 -23.80 -11.80 -2.59
CA VAL A 158 -23.41 -11.08 -1.37
C VAL A 158 -22.19 -11.74 -0.73
N GLY A 159 -22.20 -13.08 -0.60
CA GLY A 159 -21.10 -13.84 -0.03
C GLY A 159 -19.79 -13.66 -0.78
N ALA A 160 -19.83 -13.66 -2.11
CA ALA A 160 -18.68 -13.40 -2.97
C ALA A 160 -18.15 -11.97 -2.77
N THR A 161 -19.04 -10.98 -2.75
CA THR A 161 -18.69 -9.57 -2.52
C THR A 161 -18.00 -9.36 -1.17
N VAL A 162 -18.56 -9.94 -0.09
CA VAL A 162 -17.98 -9.89 1.26
C VAL A 162 -16.62 -10.58 1.31
N SER A 163 -16.50 -11.74 0.65
CA SER A 163 -15.25 -12.50 0.62
C SER A 163 -14.15 -11.75 -0.11
N GLN A 164 -14.49 -11.10 -1.24
CA GLN A 164 -13.59 -10.25 -1.99
C GLN A 164 -13.13 -9.05 -1.14
N PHE A 165 -14.07 -8.36 -0.48
CA PHE A 165 -13.75 -7.26 0.42
C PHE A 165 -12.76 -7.66 1.52
N ARG A 166 -13.00 -8.80 2.18
CA ARG A 166 -12.11 -9.32 3.23
C ARG A 166 -10.73 -9.67 2.69
N LYS A 167 -10.67 -10.31 1.53
CA LYS A 167 -9.41 -10.63 0.85
C LYS A 167 -8.62 -9.35 0.58
N ASP A 168 -9.26 -8.37 -0.05
CA ASP A 168 -8.62 -7.13 -0.43
C ASP A 168 -8.09 -6.35 0.77
N LEU A 169 -8.88 -6.25 1.86
CA LEU A 169 -8.41 -5.62 3.10
C LEU A 169 -7.21 -6.34 3.72
N ARG A 170 -7.20 -7.67 3.71
CA ARG A 170 -6.07 -8.45 4.23
C ARG A 170 -4.82 -8.22 3.40
N ASP A 171 -4.95 -8.19 2.08
CA ASP A 171 -3.83 -8.01 1.16
C ASP A 171 -3.24 -6.59 1.36
N VAL A 172 -4.08 -5.55 1.48
CA VAL A 172 -3.65 -4.18 1.80
C VAL A 172 -3.00 -4.10 3.19
N HIS A 173 -3.59 -4.75 4.20
CA HIS A 173 -3.03 -4.80 5.55
C HIS A 173 -1.62 -5.41 5.54
N LYS A 174 -1.41 -6.50 4.78
CA LYS A 174 -0.09 -7.10 4.62
C LYS A 174 0.92 -6.10 4.06
N MET A 175 0.56 -5.32 3.04
CA MET A 175 1.46 -4.31 2.49
C MET A 175 1.84 -3.23 3.51
N VAL A 176 0.89 -2.82 4.37
CA VAL A 176 1.17 -1.88 5.47
C VAL A 176 2.12 -2.50 6.51
N VAL A 177 1.97 -3.80 6.80
CA VAL A 177 2.88 -4.53 7.70
C VAL A 177 4.29 -4.66 7.08
N ASP A 178 4.37 -4.99 5.80
CA ASP A 178 5.64 -5.11 5.08
C ASP A 178 6.37 -3.75 5.06
N ALA A 179 5.66 -2.64 4.84
CA ALA A 179 6.21 -1.29 4.95
C ALA A 179 6.73 -0.98 6.37
N LYS A 180 5.97 -1.37 7.42
CA LYS A 180 6.43 -1.23 8.81
C LYS A 180 7.72 -2.01 9.06
N GLN A 181 7.81 -3.25 8.56
CA GLN A 181 8.97 -4.10 8.74
C GLN A 181 10.20 -3.53 8.02
N ALA A 182 10.03 -2.99 6.82
CA ALA A 182 11.10 -2.33 6.07
C ALA A 182 11.62 -1.09 6.81
N VAL A 183 10.74 -0.24 7.35
CA VAL A 183 11.16 0.91 8.19
C VAL A 183 11.91 0.46 9.44
N GLN A 184 11.44 -0.61 10.11
CA GLN A 184 12.17 -1.18 11.25
C GLN A 184 13.57 -1.69 10.85
N ASN A 185 13.71 -2.26 9.66
CA ASN A 185 15.00 -2.66 9.14
C ASN A 185 15.93 -1.46 8.91
N ALA A 186 15.43 -0.40 8.28
CA ALA A 186 16.19 0.85 8.08
C ALA A 186 16.69 1.44 9.41
N VAL A 187 15.84 1.44 10.45
CA VAL A 187 16.24 1.85 11.81
C VAL A 187 17.35 0.97 12.37
N LYS A 188 17.26 -0.36 12.20
CA LYS A 188 18.28 -1.30 12.67
C LYS A 188 19.62 -1.11 11.95
N GLU A 189 19.62 -0.98 10.63
CA GLU A 189 20.86 -0.77 9.87
C GLU A 189 21.53 0.56 10.26
N LEU A 190 20.76 1.64 10.42
CA LEU A 190 21.29 2.89 10.94
C LEU A 190 21.88 2.75 12.36
N ALA A 191 21.23 1.98 13.24
CA ALA A 191 21.75 1.75 14.58
C ALA A 191 23.12 1.03 14.57
N LYS A 192 23.35 0.12 13.61
CA LYS A 192 24.66 -0.54 13.44
C LYS A 192 25.76 0.45 13.07
N VAL A 193 25.45 1.42 12.21
CA VAL A 193 26.37 2.52 11.85
C VAL A 193 26.77 3.34 13.09
N ALA A 194 25.83 3.55 14.02
CA ALA A 194 26.13 4.24 15.27
C ALA A 194 26.99 3.39 16.23
N SER A 195 26.72 2.08 16.34
CA SER A 195 27.46 1.18 17.25
C SER A 195 28.85 0.79 16.74
N ALA A 196 29.08 0.80 15.42
CA ALA A 196 30.42 0.54 14.84
C ALA A 196 31.45 1.63 15.23
N SER A 197 31.02 2.73 15.84
CA SER A 197 31.87 3.77 16.41
C SER A 197 32.24 3.54 17.89
N GLY A 198 31.85 2.40 18.48
CA GLY A 198 32.21 2.00 19.85
C GLY A 198 33.59 1.34 19.92
N VAL A 199 34.54 2.06 20.51
CA VAL A 199 35.89 1.65 20.98
C VAL A 199 36.05 0.16 21.30
N ASN A 200 37.09 -0.48 20.73
CA ASN A 200 37.64 -1.75 21.21
C ASN A 200 38.54 -1.49 22.44
N PRO A 201 38.18 -1.92 23.67
CA PRO A 201 39.01 -1.68 24.85
C PRO A 201 40.21 -2.63 24.99
N ASN A 202 40.45 -3.56 24.05
CA ASN A 202 41.43 -4.64 24.26
C ASN A 202 42.71 -4.57 23.39
N SER A 203 43.11 -3.40 22.88
CA SER A 203 44.34 -3.24 22.10
C SER A 203 45.45 -2.42 22.77
N ALA A 204 45.41 -2.24 24.10
CA ALA A 204 46.38 -1.38 24.81
C ALA A 204 47.26 -2.07 25.86
N THR A 205 47.32 -3.41 25.95
CA THR A 205 48.15 -4.11 26.96
C THR A 205 48.80 -5.39 26.43
N GLY A 206 49.44 -5.31 25.27
CA GLY A 206 50.19 -6.42 24.68
C GLY A 206 51.49 -5.97 24.01
N GLY A 207 52.40 -5.35 24.76
CA GLY A 207 53.67 -4.91 24.19
C GLY A 207 54.59 -4.19 25.17
N ALA A 208 55.11 -4.89 26.17
CA ALA A 208 56.37 -4.53 26.83
C ALA A 208 56.96 -5.76 27.55
N VAL A 209 57.79 -6.51 26.83
CA VAL A 209 58.79 -7.43 27.39
C VAL A 209 60.14 -7.01 26.81
N ALA A 210 61.19 -7.09 27.65
CA ALA A 210 62.62 -6.82 27.40
C ALA A 210 63.02 -5.34 27.59
N GLN A 211 64.03 -4.98 28.40
CA GLN A 211 65.17 -5.69 28.99
C GLN A 211 65.42 -5.22 30.43
#